data_AF-A0A935BSZ3-F1
#
_entry.id   AF-A0A935BSZ3-F1
#
_cell.length_a   1.000
_cell.length_b   1.000
_cell.length_c   1.000
_cell.angle_alpha   90.00
_cell.angle_beta   90.00
_cell.angle_gamma   90.00
#
_symmetry.space_group_name_H-M   'P 1'
#
loop_
_entity.id
_entity.type
_entity.pdbx_description
1 polymer ?
#
loop_
_entity_poly.entity_id
_entity_poly.type
_entity_poly.pdbx_seq_one_letter_code
_entity_poly.pdbx_strand_id
1 'polypeptide(L)'
;MGLESIPVVTQSASDGLTGNAAAVLREIAARLESLAKEGQSGIIDLGAMPLSPADKAWLADKLGQGEVEINLELDGPSHVRETRYAGVWWLLHHNPQGAVTGEFIEITRIPELVLAHPADIISGSESLNFLIDDLC
;
A
#
# COMPACT_ATOMS: atom_id res chain seq x y z
N MET A 1 19.74 52.33 15.94
CA MET A 1 18.88 51.57 16.87
C MET A 1 17.49 51.55 16.24
N GLY A 2 16.90 50.49 15.71
CA GLY A 2 17.29 49.14 15.35
C GLY A 2 16.21 48.70 14.34
N LEU A 3 16.62 48.15 13.20
CA LEU A 3 15.77 47.92 12.03
C LEU A 3 14.76 46.79 12.26
N GLU A 4 13.57 47.05 11.75
CA GLU A 4 12.41 46.20 11.49
C GLU A 4 12.54 44.65 11.58
N SER A 5 11.52 44.10 12.22
CA SER A 5 11.10 42.69 12.29
C SER A 5 11.01 42.00 10.92
N ILE A 6 11.83 40.97 10.74
CA ILE A 6 11.81 40.08 9.58
C ILE A 6 10.65 39.08 9.74
N PRO A 7 9.72 38.96 8.79
CA PRO A 7 8.73 37.90 8.80
C PRO A 7 9.42 36.56 8.53
N VAL A 8 9.28 35.61 9.45
CA VAL A 8 9.67 34.22 9.23
C VAL A 8 8.74 33.65 8.15
N VAL A 9 9.27 33.57 6.93
CA VAL A 9 8.64 32.80 5.86
C VAL A 9 8.86 31.33 6.21
N THR A 10 7.78 30.60 6.52
CA THR A 10 7.80 29.15 6.67
C THR A 10 8.24 28.53 5.36
N GLN A 11 9.48 28.04 5.33
CA GLN A 11 10.08 27.38 4.19
C GLN A 11 9.37 26.05 3.93
N SER A 12 9.04 25.83 2.66
CA SER A 12 8.22 24.75 2.12
C SER A 12 8.74 23.34 2.48
N ALA A 13 7.85 22.35 2.45
CA ALA A 13 7.96 20.94 2.88
C ALA A 13 9.04 20.04 2.22
N SER A 14 10.19 20.60 1.84
CA SER A 14 11.34 19.90 1.25
C SER A 14 12.45 19.54 2.26
N ASP A 15 12.35 20.02 3.50
CA ASP A 15 13.31 19.69 4.55
C ASP A 15 13.02 18.30 5.14
N GLY A 16 13.60 17.26 4.55
CA GLY A 16 13.55 15.89 5.12
C GLY A 16 13.55 14.73 4.13
N LEU A 17 13.48 15.00 2.82
CA LEU A 17 13.53 13.95 1.80
C LEU A 17 14.96 13.44 1.62
N THR A 18 15.16 12.13 1.72
CA THR A 18 16.48 11.50 1.56
C THR A 18 16.86 11.30 0.08
N GLY A 19 15.93 11.57 -0.84
CA GLY A 19 16.05 11.27 -2.27
C GLY A 19 15.61 9.85 -2.65
N ASN A 20 15.50 8.95 -1.66
CA ASN A 20 15.08 7.57 -1.87
C ASN A 20 13.59 7.48 -2.27
N ALA A 21 12.75 8.40 -1.80
CA ALA A 21 11.35 8.50 -2.24
C ALA A 21 11.21 8.65 -3.77
N ALA A 22 12.07 9.46 -4.39
CA ALA A 22 12.03 9.65 -5.84
C ALA A 22 12.51 8.40 -6.60
N ALA A 23 13.39 7.59 -6.01
CA ALA A 23 13.81 6.31 -6.58
C ALA A 23 12.65 5.32 -6.58
N VAL A 24 11.89 5.24 -5.48
CA VAL A 24 10.67 4.42 -5.39
C VAL A 24 9.66 4.80 -6.47
N LEU A 25 9.37 6.09 -6.67
CA LEU A 25 8.44 6.51 -7.73
C LEU A 25 8.91 6.10 -9.13
N ARG A 26 10.22 6.18 -9.41
CA ARG A 26 10.76 5.71 -10.70
C ARG A 26 10.61 4.21 -10.87
N GLU A 27 10.82 3.45 -9.79
CA GLU A 27 10.64 1.99 -9.82
C GLU A 27 9.17 1.62 -10.02
N ILE A 28 8.24 2.28 -9.33
CA ILE A 28 6.79 2.11 -9.54
C ILE A 28 6.44 2.37 -11.00
N ALA A 29 6.89 3.48 -11.58
CA ALA A 29 6.60 3.84 -12.97
C ALA A 29 7.11 2.77 -13.95
N ALA A 30 8.34 2.28 -13.76
CA ALA A 30 8.91 1.23 -14.61
C ALA A 30 8.11 -0.08 -14.49
N ARG A 31 7.76 -0.51 -13.28
CA ARG A 31 6.97 -1.72 -13.04
C ARG A 31 5.55 -1.60 -13.58
N LEU A 32 4.95 -0.42 -13.49
CA LEU A 32 3.61 -0.18 -14.03
C LEU A 32 3.61 -0.23 -15.56
N GLU A 33 4.67 0.24 -16.21
CA GLU A 33 4.86 0.06 -17.64
C GLU A 33 5.00 -1.42 -18.03
N SER A 34 5.76 -2.21 -17.27
CA SER A 34 5.85 -3.67 -17.45
C SER A 34 4.50 -4.37 -17.23
N LEU A 35 3.73 -3.98 -16.21
CA LEU A 35 2.39 -4.50 -15.98
C LEU A 35 1.47 -4.19 -17.17
N ALA A 36 1.52 -2.97 -17.70
CA ALA A 36 0.68 -2.54 -18.81
C ALA A 36 1.03 -3.26 -20.12
N LYS A 37 2.32 -3.48 -20.40
CA LYS A 37 2.77 -4.09 -21.67
C LYS A 37 2.80 -5.62 -21.63
N GLU A 38 3.24 -6.20 -20.52
CA GLU A 38 3.59 -7.61 -20.40
C GLU A 38 2.72 -8.36 -19.39
N GLY A 39 1.91 -7.64 -18.60
CA GLY A 39 1.10 -8.25 -17.54
C GLY A 39 1.92 -8.72 -16.33
N GLN A 40 3.17 -8.28 -16.23
CA GLN A 40 4.06 -8.66 -15.12
C GLN A 40 3.78 -7.81 -13.89
N SER A 41 3.32 -8.47 -12.83
CA SER A 41 3.18 -7.84 -11.52
C SER A 41 4.54 -7.68 -10.83
N GLY A 42 4.61 -6.79 -9.85
CA GLY A 42 5.82 -6.58 -9.06
C GLY A 42 5.50 -6.04 -7.67
N ILE A 43 6.47 -6.16 -6.77
CA ILE A 43 6.36 -5.67 -5.39
C ILE A 43 7.62 -4.87 -5.02
N ILE A 44 7.42 -3.82 -4.24
CA ILE A 44 8.48 -2.99 -3.65
C ILE A 44 8.29 -3.00 -2.15
N ASP A 45 9.29 -3.46 -1.41
CA ASP A 45 9.30 -3.47 0.05
C ASP A 45 9.81 -2.12 0.59
N LEU A 46 8.88 -1.30 1.10
CA LEU A 46 9.20 0.01 1.69
C LEU A 46 9.81 -0.12 3.10
N GLY A 47 9.61 -1.25 3.77
CA GLY A 47 10.22 -1.56 5.07
C GLY A 47 11.71 -1.91 4.95
N ALA A 48 12.10 -2.54 3.85
CA ALA A 48 13.51 -2.90 3.56
C ALA A 48 14.34 -1.72 3.03
N MET A 49 13.70 -0.63 2.59
CA MET A 49 14.40 0.55 2.05
C MET A 49 14.77 1.57 3.14
N PRO A 50 15.89 2.30 2.98
CA PRO A 50 16.28 3.38 3.89
C PRO A 50 15.45 4.65 3.64
N LEU A 51 14.13 4.56 3.88
CA LEU A 51 13.19 5.67 3.75
C LEU A 51 12.97 6.33 5.11
N SER A 52 13.09 7.65 5.15
CA SER A 52 12.67 8.41 6.34
C SER A 52 11.13 8.43 6.46
N PRO A 53 10.58 8.72 7.65
CA PRO A 53 9.14 8.97 7.79
C PRO A 53 8.62 10.07 6.85
N ALA A 54 9.44 11.11 6.59
CA ALA A 54 9.09 12.18 5.66
C ALA A 54 9.03 11.68 4.21
N ASP A 55 9.92 10.77 3.81
CA ASP A 55 9.87 10.12 2.49
C ASP A 55 8.60 9.31 2.31
N LYS A 56 8.20 8.53 3.32
CA LYS A 56 6.96 7.73 3.27
C LYS A 56 5.71 8.60 3.23
N ALA A 57 5.66 9.64 4.07
CA ALA A 57 4.55 10.60 4.06
C ALA A 57 4.44 11.33 2.70
N TRP A 58 5.58 11.72 2.14
CA TRP A 58 5.62 12.33 0.81
C TRP A 58 5.18 11.36 -0.29
N LEU A 59 5.62 10.10 -0.25
CA LEU A 59 5.15 9.06 -1.18
C LEU A 59 3.64 8.86 -1.07
N ALA A 60 3.10 8.77 0.16
CA ALA A 60 1.68 8.62 0.39
C ALA A 60 0.86 9.79 -0.16
N ASP A 61 1.33 11.04 0.03
CA ASP A 61 0.74 12.25 -0.56
C ASP A 61 0.77 12.23 -2.09
N LYS A 62 1.91 11.86 -2.69
CA LYS A 62 2.07 11.88 -4.17
C LYS A 62 1.35 10.75 -4.87
N LEU A 63 1.27 9.57 -4.27
CA LEU A 63 0.49 8.45 -4.79
C LEU A 63 -1.00 8.66 -4.52
N GLY A 64 -1.37 9.38 -3.46
CA GLY A 64 -2.77 9.66 -3.12
C GLY A 64 -3.56 8.38 -2.84
N GLN A 65 -4.89 8.51 -2.88
CA GLN A 65 -5.84 7.40 -2.70
C GLN A 65 -6.66 7.22 -3.99
N GLY A 66 -6.86 5.96 -4.36
CA GLY A 66 -7.68 5.54 -5.49
C GLY A 66 -9.11 5.21 -5.07
N GLU A 67 -9.74 4.31 -5.81
CA GLU A 67 -11.15 3.97 -5.65
C GLU A 67 -11.38 2.80 -4.69
N VAL A 68 -10.39 1.92 -4.55
CA VAL A 68 -10.52 0.65 -3.82
C VAL A 68 -9.71 0.68 -2.52
N GLU A 69 -10.35 0.25 -1.45
CA GLU A 69 -9.75 0.05 -0.13
C GLU A 69 -10.26 -1.27 0.45
N ILE A 70 -9.36 -2.08 0.98
CA ILE A 70 -9.63 -3.42 1.48
C ILE A 70 -8.98 -3.55 2.84
N ASN A 71 -9.77 -3.96 3.83
CA ASN A 71 -9.31 -4.25 5.18
C ASN A 71 -9.42 -5.76 5.41
N LEU A 72 -8.34 -6.38 5.85
CA LEU A 72 -8.22 -7.82 6.08
C LEU A 72 -7.75 -8.05 7.52
N GLU A 73 -8.20 -9.14 8.13
CA GLU A 73 -7.71 -9.61 9.43
C GLU A 73 -6.94 -10.91 9.22
N LEU A 74 -5.61 -10.82 9.22
CA LEU A 74 -4.68 -11.91 8.88
C LEU A 74 -3.60 -11.99 9.97
N ASP A 75 -3.92 -12.58 11.12
CA ASP A 75 -3.07 -12.52 12.32
C ASP A 75 -2.66 -11.08 12.69
N GLY A 76 -3.61 -10.15 12.52
CA GLY A 76 -3.44 -8.72 12.67
C GLY A 76 -4.05 -7.95 11.50
N PRO A 77 -4.34 -6.64 11.68
CA PRO A 77 -5.01 -5.87 10.65
C PRO A 77 -4.06 -5.59 9.49
N SER A 78 -4.53 -5.90 8.29
CA SER A 78 -3.88 -5.57 7.04
C SER A 78 -4.78 -4.64 6.24
N HIS A 79 -4.17 -3.61 5.68
CA HIS A 79 -4.84 -2.60 4.89
C HIS A 79 -4.21 -2.55 3.51
N VAL A 80 -5.05 -2.73 2.49
CA VAL A 80 -4.66 -2.70 1.10
C VAL A 80 -5.47 -1.62 0.41
N ARG A 81 -4.81 -0.59 -0.12
CA ARG A 81 -5.49 0.52 -0.80
C ARG A 81 -4.92 0.72 -2.18
N GLU A 82 -5.79 0.96 -3.15
CA GLU A 82 -5.35 1.45 -4.45
C GLU A 82 -4.92 2.91 -4.30
N THR A 83 -3.88 3.29 -5.04
CA THR A 83 -3.46 4.68 -5.16
C THR A 83 -4.25 5.38 -6.27
N ARG A 84 -4.04 6.68 -6.51
CA ARG A 84 -4.68 7.36 -7.64
C ARG A 84 -4.24 6.84 -9.01
N TYR A 85 -3.21 5.99 -9.03
CA TYR A 85 -2.69 5.32 -10.21
C TYR A 85 -3.18 3.87 -10.23
N ALA A 86 -4.07 3.58 -11.18
CA ALA A 86 -4.67 2.26 -11.30
C ALA A 86 -3.60 1.16 -11.43
N GLY A 87 -3.78 0.08 -10.67
CA GLY A 87 -2.83 -1.02 -10.62
C GLY A 87 -1.60 -0.79 -9.73
N VAL A 88 -1.55 0.31 -8.99
CA VAL A 88 -0.55 0.55 -7.93
C VAL A 88 -1.27 0.55 -6.59
N TRP A 89 -0.86 -0.36 -5.72
CA TRP A 89 -1.49 -0.66 -4.45
C TRP A 89 -0.51 -0.43 -3.31
N TRP A 90 -0.98 0.17 -2.22
CA TRP A 90 -0.24 0.34 -0.98
C TRP A 90 -0.76 -0.68 0.04
N LEU A 91 0.13 -1.55 0.50
CA LEU A 91 -0.17 -2.59 1.46
C LEU A 91 0.52 -2.25 2.78
N LEU A 92 -0.24 -2.29 3.87
CA LEU A 92 0.24 -2.09 5.22
C LEU A 92 -0.26 -3.24 6.08
N HIS A 93 0.66 -3.95 6.72
CA HIS A 93 0.35 -5.06 7.59
C HIS A 93 0.82 -4.74 9.01
N HIS A 94 -0.07 -4.94 9.98
CA HIS A 94 0.21 -4.83 11.39
C HIS A 94 0.13 -6.20 12.05
N ASN A 95 0.95 -6.40 13.07
CA ASN A 95 0.77 -7.53 13.98
C ASN A 95 -0.42 -7.30 14.93
N PRO A 96 -0.81 -8.31 15.74
CA PRO A 96 -1.92 -8.16 16.70
C PRO A 96 -1.68 -7.11 17.78
N GLN A 97 -0.43 -6.67 17.96
CA GLN A 97 -0.05 -5.62 18.91
C GLN A 97 -0.10 -4.20 18.28
N GLY A 98 -0.48 -4.09 17.00
CA GLY A 98 -0.63 -2.82 16.28
C GLY A 98 0.66 -2.27 15.68
N ALA A 99 1.79 -2.96 15.80
CA ALA A 99 3.04 -2.53 15.18
C ALA A 99 3.05 -2.89 13.69
N VAL A 100 3.51 -1.96 12.85
CA VAL A 100 3.71 -2.21 11.42
C VAL A 100 4.80 -3.26 11.24
N THR A 101 4.43 -4.40 10.67
CA THR A 101 5.33 -5.52 10.37
C THR A 101 5.61 -5.66 8.89
N GLY A 102 4.80 -5.05 8.02
CA GLY A 102 5.02 -5.02 6.58
C GLY A 102 4.45 -3.77 5.94
N GLU A 103 5.20 -3.18 5.01
CA GLU A 103 4.74 -2.03 4.23
C GLU A 103 5.29 -2.14 2.80
N PHE A 104 4.40 -2.26 1.83
CA PHE A 104 4.76 -2.60 0.45
C PHE A 104 3.98 -1.75 -0.55
N ILE A 105 4.58 -1.54 -1.72
CA ILE A 105 3.85 -1.14 -2.92
C ILE A 105 3.77 -2.35 -3.84
N GLU A 106 2.56 -2.80 -4.13
CA GLU A 106 2.30 -3.85 -5.10
C GLU A 106 1.81 -3.24 -6.41
N ILE A 107 2.41 -3.62 -7.52
CA ILE A 107 2.05 -3.19 -8.87
C ILE A 107 1.43 -4.40 -9.55
N THR A 108 0.09 -4.43 -9.60
CA THR A 108 -0.69 -5.58 -10.06
C THR A 108 -2.12 -5.16 -10.39
N ARG A 109 -2.86 -6.02 -11.10
CA ARG A 109 -4.30 -5.78 -11.36
C ARG A 109 -5.15 -5.99 -10.11
N ILE A 110 -4.83 -7.03 -9.34
CA ILE A 110 -5.50 -7.39 -8.10
C ILE A 110 -4.37 -7.87 -7.15
N PRO A 111 -4.27 -7.31 -5.93
CA PRO A 111 -3.31 -7.75 -4.93
C PRO A 111 -3.45 -9.24 -4.62
N GLU A 112 -2.33 -9.96 -4.56
CA GLU A 112 -2.35 -11.41 -4.29
C GLU A 112 -2.99 -11.72 -2.94
N LEU A 113 -2.76 -10.85 -1.94
CA LEU A 113 -3.30 -10.98 -0.58
C LEU A 113 -4.85 -10.98 -0.52
N VAL A 114 -5.51 -10.46 -1.56
CA VAL A 114 -6.97 -10.34 -1.63
C VAL A 114 -7.62 -11.61 -2.20
N LEU A 115 -6.84 -12.47 -2.87
CA LEU A 115 -7.36 -13.66 -3.50
C LEU A 115 -7.80 -14.68 -2.44
N ALA A 116 -9.04 -15.14 -2.54
CA ALA A 116 -9.54 -16.22 -1.68
C ALA A 116 -8.72 -17.50 -1.92
N HIS A 117 -8.22 -18.09 -0.84
CA HIS A 117 -7.42 -19.30 -0.95
C HIS A 117 -8.30 -20.47 -1.43
N PRO A 118 -7.81 -21.35 -2.32
CA PRO A 118 -8.62 -22.46 -2.86
C PRO A 118 -9.23 -23.37 -1.78
N ALA A 119 -8.50 -23.59 -0.68
CA ALA A 119 -9.00 -24.38 0.46
C ALA A 119 -10.22 -23.73 1.13
N ASP A 120 -10.21 -22.41 1.32
CA ASP A 120 -11.31 -21.68 1.95
C ASP A 120 -12.56 -21.71 1.06
N ILE A 121 -12.38 -21.67 -0.27
CA ILE A 121 -13.48 -21.81 -1.23
C ILE A 121 -14.11 -23.21 -1.12
N ILE A 122 -13.29 -24.26 -0.99
CA ILE A 122 -13.78 -25.64 -0.81
C ILE A 122 -14.55 -25.74 0.51
N SER A 123 -13.98 -25.28 1.62
CA SER A 123 -14.66 -25.29 2.93
C SER A 123 -15.93 -24.46 2.93
N GLY A 124 -15.96 -23.33 2.21
CA GLY A 124 -17.16 -22.52 2.03
C GLY A 124 -18.26 -23.27 1.26
N SER A 125 -17.89 -23.98 0.19
CA SER A 125 -18.81 -24.82 -0.58
C SER A 125 -19.40 -25.95 0.27
N GLU A 126 -18.58 -26.64 1.04
CA GLU A 126 -19.01 -27.71 1.95
C GLU A 126 -19.96 -27.19 3.04
N SER A 127 -19.60 -26.06 3.66
CA SER A 127 -20.40 -25.44 4.72
C SER A 127 -21.77 -24.99 4.20
N LEU A 128 -21.83 -24.47 2.98
CA LEU A 128 -23.09 -24.05 2.37
C LEU A 128 -23.99 -25.25 2.04
N ASN A 129 -23.44 -26.36 1.56
CA ASN A 129 -24.22 -27.58 1.32
C ASN A 129 -24.77 -28.17 2.63
N PHE A 130 -23.97 -28.18 3.70
CA PHE A 130 -24.44 -28.64 5.01
C PHE A 130 -25.64 -27.80 5.52
N LEU A 131 -25.60 -26.49 5.33
CA LEU A 131 -26.72 -25.61 5.67
C LEU A 131 -27.98 -25.95 4.86
N ILE A 132 -27.83 -26.28 3.57
CA ILE A 132 -28.98 -26.67 2.72
C ILE A 132 -29.60 -27.97 3.22
N ASP A 133 -28.77 -28.95 3.58
CA ASP A 133 -29.24 -30.25 4.09
C ASP A 133 -29.96 -30.10 5.44
N ASP A 134 -29.52 -29.21 6.33
CA ASP A 134 -30.15 -28.94 7.63
C ASP A 134 -31.54 -28.27 7.50
N LEU A 135 -31.81 -27.62 6.37
CA LEU A 135 -33.10 -26.99 6.07
C LEU A 135 -34.15 -27.96 5.51
N CYS A 136 -33.77 -29.21 5.17
CA CYS A 136 -34.63 -30.23 4.55
C CYS A 136 -35.17 -31.24 5.57
#